data_AF-A0A7Y1V5W7-F1
#
_entry.id   AF-A0A7Y1V5W7-F1
#
_cell.length_a   1.000
_cell.length_b   1.000
_cell.length_c   1.000
_cell.angle_alpha   90.00
_cell.angle_beta   90.00
_cell.angle_gamma   90.00
#
_symmetry.space_group_name_H-M   'P 1'
#
loop_
_entity.id
_entity.type
_entity.pdbx_description
1 polymer ?
#
loop_
_entity_poly.entity_id
_entity_poly.type
_entity_poly.pdbx_seq_one_letter_code
_entity_poly.pdbx_strand_id
1 'polypeptide(L)'
;MNKKTVSAPSPNQVAWLLPATIFIHQLEEYYGQFPLWYSNLLNAQLSNQDFIYINAVGLFIFTAFSLSYIFNKNNIILVALGTLVFVNGIAHLLLSVFTFSYSPGTISGLVLFLPLGILIFNKILPKLNDHKKVLAIAIGIFVLFTVSFIAVNL
;
A
#
# COMPACT_ATOMS: atom_id res chain seq x y z
N MET A 1 -22.31 -32.49 3.73
CA MET A 1 -22.11 -31.11 3.23
C MET A 1 -20.63 -30.93 2.90
N ASN A 2 -20.29 -30.81 1.62
CA ASN A 2 -18.92 -30.53 1.19
C ASN A 2 -18.62 -29.05 1.52
N LYS A 3 -17.79 -28.77 2.54
CA LYS A 3 -17.34 -27.40 2.82
C LYS A 3 -16.55 -26.93 1.59
N LYS A 4 -17.14 -26.09 0.74
CA LYS A 4 -16.40 -25.33 -0.25
C LYS A 4 -15.41 -24.45 0.52
N THR A 5 -14.18 -24.92 0.66
CA THR A 5 -13.09 -24.09 1.17
C THR A 5 -12.89 -22.99 0.15
N VAL A 6 -13.15 -21.73 0.55
CA VAL A 6 -12.80 -20.57 -0.27
C VAL A 6 -11.28 -20.64 -0.48
N SER A 7 -10.86 -20.91 -1.71
CA SER A 7 -9.44 -20.95 -2.04
C SER A 7 -8.86 -19.54 -1.92
N ALA A 8 -7.61 -19.45 -1.46
CA ALA A 8 -6.90 -18.18 -1.46
C ALA A 8 -6.85 -17.60 -2.89
N PRO A 9 -6.94 -16.27 -3.05
CA PRO A 9 -6.88 -15.65 -4.37
C PRO A 9 -5.58 -15.98 -5.09
N SER A 10 -5.69 -16.24 -6.39
CA SER A 10 -4.56 -16.40 -7.30
C SER A 10 -3.76 -15.08 -7.44
N PRO A 11 -2.49 -15.15 -7.87
CA PRO A 11 -1.71 -13.92 -8.12
C PRO A 11 -2.36 -12.94 -9.10
N ASN A 12 -3.09 -13.43 -10.10
CA ASN A 12 -3.84 -12.55 -11.01
C ASN A 12 -5.01 -11.84 -10.30
N GLN A 13 -5.72 -12.54 -9.40
CA GLN A 13 -6.75 -11.91 -8.57
C GLN A 13 -6.14 -10.88 -7.62
N VAL A 14 -4.98 -11.16 -7.02
CA VAL A 14 -4.23 -10.20 -6.20
C VAL A 14 -3.87 -8.94 -7.00
N ALA A 15 -3.40 -9.09 -8.24
CA ALA A 15 -3.08 -7.97 -9.12
C ALA A 15 -4.30 -7.06 -9.42
N TRP A 16 -5.52 -7.62 -9.46
CA TRP A 16 -6.75 -6.84 -9.59
C TRP A 16 -7.24 -6.24 -8.27
N LEU A 17 -7.01 -6.91 -7.15
CA LEU A 17 -7.41 -6.43 -5.82
C LEU A 17 -6.57 -5.23 -5.37
N LEU A 18 -5.28 -5.22 -5.70
CA LEU A 18 -4.34 -4.16 -5.32
C LEU A 18 -4.88 -2.74 -5.66
N PRO A 19 -5.24 -2.41 -6.91
CA PRO A 19 -5.82 -1.12 -7.28
C PRO A 19 -7.08 -0.75 -6.47
N ALA A 20 -7.98 -1.72 -6.24
CA ALA A 20 -9.19 -1.47 -5.47
C ALA A 20 -8.86 -1.13 -4.01
N THR A 21 -7.91 -1.84 -3.39
CA THR A 21 -7.52 -1.59 -2.00
C THR A 21 -6.86 -0.23 -1.80
N ILE A 22 -5.97 0.18 -2.72
CA ILE A 22 -5.33 1.51 -2.61
C ILE A 22 -6.35 2.63 -2.81
N PHE A 23 -7.32 2.46 -3.72
CA PHE A 23 -8.37 3.44 -3.91
C PHE A 23 -9.24 3.59 -2.65
N ILE A 24 -9.66 2.49 -2.03
CA ILE A 24 -10.44 2.53 -0.77
C ILE A 24 -9.64 3.18 0.35
N HIS A 25 -8.35 2.87 0.46
CA HIS A 25 -7.46 3.48 1.44
C HIS A 25 -7.35 5.00 1.27
N GLN A 26 -7.15 5.47 0.04
CA GLN A 26 -7.10 6.90 -0.29
C GLN A 26 -8.42 7.62 0.03
N LEU A 27 -9.57 6.95 -0.15
CA LEU A 27 -10.86 7.51 0.25
C LEU A 27 -10.94 7.68 1.77
N GLU A 28 -10.52 6.68 2.54
CA GLU A 28 -10.47 6.80 4.00
C GLU A 28 -9.55 7.94 4.44
N GLU A 29 -8.35 8.04 3.86
CA GLU A 29 -7.41 9.13 4.15
C GLU A 29 -8.02 10.49 3.83
N TYR A 30 -8.65 10.64 2.66
CA TYR A 30 -9.26 11.89 2.24
C TYR A 30 -10.40 12.33 3.18
N TYR A 31 -11.38 11.45 3.41
CA TYR A 31 -12.52 11.77 4.27
C TYR A 31 -12.13 11.89 5.74
N GLY A 32 -11.10 11.15 6.18
CA GLY A 32 -10.53 11.24 7.51
C GLY A 32 -9.63 12.45 7.74
N GLN A 33 -9.44 13.33 6.76
CA GLN A 33 -8.60 14.52 6.85
C GLN A 33 -7.11 14.20 7.07
N PHE A 34 -6.60 13.16 6.38
CA PHE A 34 -5.18 12.79 6.42
C PHE A 34 -4.25 13.98 6.16
N PRO A 35 -4.48 14.86 5.17
CA PRO A 35 -3.56 15.97 4.90
C PRO A 35 -3.39 16.90 6.10
N LEU A 36 -4.48 17.20 6.79
CA LEU A 36 -4.47 18.00 8.02
C LEU A 36 -3.76 17.28 9.16
N TRP A 37 -4.10 15.99 9.39
CA TRP A 37 -3.47 15.19 10.43
C TRP A 37 -1.95 15.05 10.22
N TYR A 38 -1.53 14.79 8.98
CA TYR A 38 -0.13 14.63 8.58
C TYR A 38 0.65 15.94 8.70
N SER A 39 0.06 17.05 8.26
CA SER A 39 0.64 18.40 8.40
C SER A 39 0.90 18.74 9.86
N ASN A 40 -0.05 18.46 10.75
CA ASN A 40 0.11 18.70 12.18
C ASN A 40 1.17 17.81 12.83
N LEU A 41 1.30 16.55 12.37
CA LEU A 41 2.28 15.61 12.92
C LEU A 41 3.71 15.99 12.53
N LEU A 42 3.94 16.37 11.28
CA LEU A 42 5.29 16.62 10.74
C LEU A 42 5.67 18.10 10.63
N ASN A 43 4.80 19.01 11.08
CA ASN A 43 4.92 20.44 10.84
C ASN A 43 5.13 20.77 9.36
N ALA A 44 4.41 20.07 8.48
CA ALA A 44 4.43 20.25 7.03
C ALA A 44 3.19 21.02 6.56
N GLN A 45 3.16 21.43 5.28
CA GLN A 45 2.03 22.15 4.67
C GLN A 45 1.38 21.33 3.54
N LEU A 46 0.93 20.12 3.85
CA LEU A 46 0.27 19.27 2.85
C LEU A 46 -1.18 19.72 2.65
N SER A 47 -1.48 20.39 1.54
CA SER A 47 -2.85 20.79 1.20
C SER A 47 -3.68 19.59 0.69
N ASN A 48 -5.01 19.73 0.72
CA ASN A 48 -5.90 18.74 0.10
C ASN A 48 -5.66 18.59 -1.40
N GLN A 49 -5.27 19.68 -2.08
CA GLN A 49 -5.00 19.66 -3.52
C GLN A 49 -3.73 18.87 -3.83
N ASP A 50 -2.67 19.07 -3.05
CA ASP A 50 -1.41 18.32 -3.17
C ASP A 50 -1.63 16.83 -2.88
N PHE A 51 -2.40 16.53 -1.83
CA PHE A 51 -2.80 15.18 -1.49
C PHE A 51 -3.54 14.49 -2.65
N ILE A 52 -4.52 15.16 -3.27
CA ILE A 52 -5.25 14.62 -4.43
C ILE A 52 -4.30 14.38 -5.59
N TYR A 53 -3.42 15.33 -5.92
CA TYR A 53 -2.49 15.18 -7.04
C TYR A 53 -1.50 14.03 -6.83
N ILE A 54 -0.84 13.97 -5.67
CA ILE A 54 0.09 12.88 -5.33
C ILE A 54 -0.62 11.54 -5.39
N ASN A 55 -1.81 11.43 -4.80
CA ASN A 55 -2.55 10.17 -4.75
C ASN A 55 -3.12 9.75 -6.10
N ALA A 56 -3.55 10.69 -6.95
CA ALA A 56 -4.01 10.37 -8.31
C ALA A 56 -2.86 9.84 -9.17
N VAL A 57 -1.68 10.47 -9.11
CA VAL A 57 -0.47 10.00 -9.80
C VAL A 57 -0.02 8.65 -9.25
N GLY A 58 0.03 8.52 -7.91
CA GLY A 58 0.37 7.29 -7.22
C GLY A 58 -0.57 6.14 -7.58
N LEU A 59 -1.88 6.38 -7.58
CA LEU A 59 -2.92 5.41 -7.96
C LEU A 59 -2.75 4.95 -9.40
N PHE A 60 -2.50 5.88 -10.33
CA PHE A 60 -2.27 5.55 -11.74
C PHE A 60 -1.03 4.67 -11.91
N ILE A 61 0.11 5.06 -11.35
CA ILE A 61 1.37 4.31 -11.43
C ILE A 61 1.22 2.94 -10.77
N PHE A 62 0.65 2.88 -9.57
CA PHE A 62 0.41 1.65 -8.82
C PHE A 62 -0.49 0.69 -9.61
N THR A 63 -1.56 1.21 -10.21
CA THR A 63 -2.47 0.42 -11.05
C THR A 63 -1.75 -0.10 -12.29
N ALA A 64 -1.00 0.74 -12.99
CA ALA A 64 -0.24 0.34 -14.17
C ALA A 64 0.75 -0.79 -13.85
N PHE A 65 1.51 -0.69 -12.76
CA PHE A 65 2.41 -1.76 -12.33
C PHE A 65 1.65 -3.02 -11.93
N SER A 66 0.58 -2.90 -11.16
CA SER A 66 -0.23 -4.05 -10.76
C SER A 66 -0.78 -4.80 -11.97
N LEU A 67 -1.32 -4.08 -12.97
CA LEU A 67 -1.84 -4.69 -14.20
C LEU A 67 -0.73 -5.21 -15.11
N SER A 68 0.47 -4.62 -15.09
CA SER A 68 1.61 -5.13 -15.85
C SER A 68 1.96 -6.58 -15.46
N TYR A 69 1.74 -6.96 -14.19
CA TYR A 69 1.93 -8.34 -13.72
C TYR A 69 1.09 -9.34 -14.53
N ILE A 70 -0.12 -8.94 -14.96
CA ILE A 70 -1.02 -9.81 -15.72
C ILE A 70 -0.36 -10.28 -17.01
N PHE A 71 0.45 -9.44 -17.63
CA PHE A 71 1.14 -9.75 -18.90
C PHE A 71 2.52 -10.38 -18.69
N ASN A 72 3.31 -9.87 -17.75
CA ASN A 72 4.72 -10.28 -17.60
C ASN A 72 4.98 -11.34 -16.51
N LYS A 73 4.00 -11.59 -15.63
CA LYS A 73 4.11 -12.52 -14.48
C LYS A 73 5.34 -12.27 -13.58
N ASN A 74 5.85 -11.03 -13.55
CA ASN A 74 7.02 -10.68 -12.77
C ASN A 74 6.67 -10.53 -11.28
N ASN A 75 6.96 -11.57 -10.50
CA ASN A 75 6.68 -11.63 -9.07
C ASN A 75 7.36 -10.50 -8.26
N ILE A 76 8.45 -9.88 -8.75
CA ILE A 76 9.09 -8.73 -8.10
C ILE A 76 8.09 -7.59 -7.95
N ILE A 77 7.24 -7.36 -8.96
CA ILE A 77 6.26 -6.27 -8.97
C ILE A 77 5.26 -6.47 -7.85
N LEU A 78 4.62 -7.64 -7.76
CA LEU A 78 3.63 -7.90 -6.70
C LEU A 78 4.25 -7.87 -5.32
N VAL A 79 5.49 -8.34 -5.14
CA VAL A 79 6.17 -8.26 -3.84
C VAL A 79 6.51 -6.82 -3.48
N ALA A 80 6.94 -5.99 -4.43
CA ALA A 80 7.22 -4.57 -4.18
C ALA A 80 5.94 -3.80 -3.82
N LEU A 81 4.86 -3.99 -4.57
CA LEU A 81 3.55 -3.37 -4.27
C LEU A 81 2.98 -3.91 -2.94
N GLY A 82 3.13 -5.22 -2.70
CA GLY A 82 2.75 -5.85 -1.43
C GLY A 82 3.53 -5.30 -0.24
N THR A 83 4.82 -5.02 -0.43
CA THR A 83 5.66 -4.37 0.59
C THR A 83 5.18 -2.95 0.85
N LEU A 84 4.93 -2.17 -0.21
CA LEU A 84 4.42 -0.80 -0.10
C LEU A 84 3.14 -0.75 0.74
N VAL A 85 2.11 -1.54 0.39
CA VAL A 85 0.84 -1.52 1.13
C VAL A 85 1.00 -2.06 2.55
N PHE A 86 1.77 -3.14 2.73
CA PHE A 86 1.98 -3.74 4.06
C PHE A 86 2.67 -2.76 5.02
N VAL A 87 3.80 -2.17 4.58
CA VAL A 87 4.56 -1.22 5.40
C VAL A 87 3.74 0.03 5.64
N ASN A 88 2.97 0.50 4.65
CA ASN A 88 2.07 1.64 4.85
C ASN A 88 0.99 1.35 5.92
N GLY A 89 0.34 0.18 5.85
CA GLY A 89 -0.63 -0.23 6.87
C GLY A 89 -0.02 -0.33 8.28
N ILE A 90 1.21 -0.82 8.40
CA ILE A 90 1.96 -0.81 9.67
C ILE A 90 2.23 0.63 10.12
N ALA A 91 2.64 1.52 9.22
CA ALA A 91 2.96 2.90 9.55
C ALA A 91 1.74 3.62 10.16
N HIS A 92 0.56 3.55 9.55
CA HIS A 92 -0.66 4.14 10.11
C HIS A 92 -1.03 3.58 11.48
N LEU A 93 -0.91 2.26 11.65
CA LEU A 93 -1.16 1.62 12.94
C LEU A 93 -0.19 2.12 14.02
N LEU A 94 1.11 2.08 13.74
CA LEU A 94 2.14 2.50 14.68
C LEU A 94 2.00 3.98 15.01
N LEU A 95 1.83 4.84 14.00
CA LEU A 95 1.62 6.26 14.22
C LEU A 95 0.39 6.49 15.08
N SER A 96 -0.73 5.81 14.81
CA SER A 96 -1.94 5.97 15.63
C SER A 96 -1.71 5.62 17.11
N VAL A 97 -0.94 4.55 17.36
CA VAL A 97 -0.58 4.13 18.71
C VAL A 97 0.34 5.16 19.37
N PHE A 98 1.38 5.63 18.67
CA PHE A 98 2.37 6.55 19.22
C PHE A 98 1.85 7.98 19.41
N THR A 99 0.95 8.44 18.54
CA THR A 99 0.33 9.77 18.65
C THR A 99 -0.91 9.78 19.52
N PHE A 100 -1.36 8.61 19.99
CA PHE A 100 -2.64 8.42 20.69
C PHE A 100 -3.81 9.08 19.95
N SER A 101 -3.76 9.10 18.62
CA SER A 101 -4.76 9.71 17.77
C SER A 101 -5.00 8.82 16.56
N TYR A 102 -6.21 8.83 16.02
CA TYR A 102 -6.51 8.07 14.83
C TYR A 102 -5.77 8.67 13.62
N SER A 103 -4.82 7.93 13.04
CA SER A 103 -4.26 8.23 11.73
C SER A 103 -5.24 7.75 10.65
N PRO A 104 -5.82 8.64 9.84
CA PRO A 104 -6.66 8.24 8.72
C PRO A 104 -5.89 7.29 7.80
N GLY A 105 -6.49 6.16 7.41
CA GLY A 105 -5.81 5.07 6.71
C GLY A 105 -5.54 3.85 7.61
N THR A 106 -5.73 3.96 8.92
CA THR A 106 -5.55 2.84 9.86
C THR A 106 -6.57 1.71 9.65
N ILE A 107 -7.83 2.02 9.36
CA ILE A 107 -8.87 0.99 9.23
C ILE A 107 -8.62 0.16 7.97
N SER A 108 -8.50 0.79 6.81
CA SER A 108 -8.14 0.13 5.55
C SER A 108 -6.73 -0.47 5.61
N GLY A 109 -5.81 0.14 6.35
CA GLY A 109 -4.50 -0.41 6.66
C GLY A 109 -4.61 -1.80 7.29
N LEU A 110 -5.37 -1.90 8.37
CA LEU A 110 -5.59 -3.15 9.11
C LEU A 110 -6.45 -4.18 8.35
N VAL A 111 -7.50 -3.72 7.67
CA VAL A 111 -8.51 -4.60 7.07
C VAL A 111 -8.13 -5.04 5.66
N LEU A 112 -7.41 -4.21 4.90
CA LEU A 112 -7.08 -4.46 3.49
C LEU A 112 -5.58 -4.64 3.28
N PHE A 113 -4.76 -3.67 3.71
CA PHE A 113 -3.34 -3.66 3.38
C PHE A 113 -2.55 -4.75 4.09
N LEU A 114 -2.72 -4.90 5.42
CA LEU A 114 -2.00 -5.95 6.16
C LEU A 114 -2.36 -7.35 5.66
N PRO A 115 -3.65 -7.74 5.52
CA PRO A 115 -4.00 -9.07 5.02
C PRO A 115 -3.49 -9.32 3.60
N LEU A 116 -3.57 -8.32 2.72
CA LEU A 116 -3.10 -8.45 1.34
C LEU A 116 -1.58 -8.58 1.25
N GLY A 117 -0.85 -7.77 2.03
CA GLY A 117 0.60 -7.86 2.16
C GLY A 117 1.06 -9.21 2.70
N ILE A 118 0.43 -9.69 3.78
CA ILE A 118 0.69 -11.02 4.35
C ILE A 118 0.43 -12.12 3.31
N LEU A 119 -0.66 -12.01 2.55
CA LEU A 119 -0.97 -12.97 1.50
C LEU A 119 0.13 -13.00 0.43
N ILE A 120 0.59 -11.83 -0.02
CA ILE A 120 1.68 -11.71 -1.01
C ILE A 120 2.98 -12.30 -0.45
N PHE A 121 3.31 -12.01 0.81
CA PHE A 121 4.52 -12.54 1.46
C PHE A 121 4.46 -14.05 1.69
N ASN A 122 3.28 -14.61 1.93
CA ASN A 122 3.13 -16.05 2.11
C ASN A 122 3.09 -16.83 0.78
N LYS A 123 2.58 -16.21 -0.30
CA LYS A 123 2.31 -16.93 -1.56
C LYS A 123 3.24 -16.60 -2.71
N ILE A 124 3.83 -15.40 -2.73
CA ILE A 124 4.55 -14.86 -3.88
C ILE A 124 6.03 -14.64 -3.54
N LEU A 125 6.32 -14.04 -2.39
CA LEU A 125 7.70 -13.82 -1.93
C LEU A 125 8.57 -15.10 -1.89
N PRO A 126 8.05 -16.30 -1.49
CA PRO A 126 8.87 -17.52 -1.48
C PRO A 126 9.27 -18.01 -2.88
N LYS A 127 8.63 -17.49 -3.94
CA LYS A 127 8.96 -17.84 -5.34
C LYS A 127 10.15 -17.06 -5.90
N LEU A 128 10.66 -16.07 -5.15
CA LEU A 128 11.83 -15.28 -5.53
C LEU A 128 13.10 -15.91 -4.93
N ASN A 129 14.23 -15.73 -5.60
CA ASN A 129 15.53 -15.94 -4.96
C ASN A 129 15.86 -14.77 -4.01
N ASP A 130 16.86 -14.93 -3.16
CA ASP A 130 17.10 -13.97 -2.06
C ASP A 130 17.45 -12.56 -2.54
N HIS A 131 18.26 -12.43 -3.59
CA HIS A 131 18.55 -11.13 -4.21
C HIS A 131 17.27 -10.43 -4.71
N LYS A 132 16.37 -11.17 -5.36
CA LYS A 132 15.09 -10.61 -5.84
C LYS A 132 14.14 -10.28 -4.69
N LYS A 133 14.15 -11.03 -3.58
CA LYS A 133 13.38 -10.69 -2.38
C LYS A 133 13.84 -9.35 -1.81
N VAL A 134 15.15 -9.21 -1.58
CA VAL A 134 15.74 -7.97 -1.04
C VAL A 134 15.44 -6.81 -1.98
N LEU A 135 15.65 -6.98 -3.28
CA LEU A 135 15.35 -5.95 -4.27
C LEU A 135 13.87 -5.53 -4.24
N ALA A 136 12.95 -6.48 -4.26
CA ALA A 136 11.51 -6.18 -4.27
C ALA A 136 11.07 -5.44 -3.00
N ILE A 137 11.54 -5.88 -1.83
CA ILE A 137 11.26 -5.23 -0.55
C ILE A 137 11.86 -3.82 -0.53
N ALA A 138 13.11 -3.67 -0.96
CA ALA A 138 13.79 -2.37 -1.03
C ALA A 138 13.05 -1.40 -1.96
N ILE A 139 12.56 -1.85 -3.12
CA ILE A 139 11.75 -1.02 -4.03
C ILE A 139 10.47 -0.55 -3.32
N GLY A 140 9.72 -1.44 -2.66
CA GLY A 140 8.49 -1.07 -1.97
C GLY A 140 8.71 -0.03 -0.88
N ILE A 141 9.75 -0.24 -0.06
CA ILE A 141 10.16 0.71 0.99
C ILE A 141 10.61 2.04 0.39
N PHE A 142 11.43 2.00 -0.66
CA PHE A 142 11.94 3.20 -1.33
C PHE A 142 10.82 4.06 -1.90
N VAL A 143 9.82 3.44 -2.56
CA VAL A 143 8.67 4.17 -3.09
C VAL A 143 7.87 4.82 -1.97
N LEU A 144 7.63 4.12 -0.85
CA LEU A 144 6.93 4.70 0.30
C LEU A 144 7.66 5.94 0.83
N PHE A 145 8.97 5.85 1.07
CA PHE A 145 9.77 7.00 1.51
C PHE A 145 9.77 8.13 0.50
N THR A 146 9.83 7.82 -0.81
CA THR A 146 9.80 8.83 -1.86
C THR A 146 8.50 9.61 -1.84
N VAL A 147 7.36 8.93 -1.70
CA VAL A 147 6.04 9.57 -1.63
C VAL A 147 5.93 10.44 -0.38
N SER A 148 6.32 9.94 0.80
CA SER A 148 6.33 10.74 2.03
C SER A 148 7.28 11.94 1.93
N PHE A 149 8.46 11.77 1.32
CA PHE A 149 9.42 12.85 1.12
C PHE A 149 8.85 13.93 0.20
N ILE A 150 8.20 13.56 -0.91
CA ILE A 150 7.52 14.53 -1.78
C ILE A 150 6.43 15.26 -1.00
N ALA A 151 5.61 14.54 -0.24
CA ALA A 151 4.48 15.11 0.50
C ALA A 151 4.90 16.16 1.55
N VAL A 152 6.10 16.05 2.15
CA VAL A 152 6.59 17.03 3.13
C VAL A 152 7.35 18.21 2.49
N ASN A 153 7.62 18.18 1.18
CA ASN A 153 8.39 19.19 0.44
C ASN A 153 7.58 19.90 -0.67
N LEU A 154 6.27 19.68 -0.75
CA LEU A 154 5.35 20.51 -1.55
C LEU A 154 4.94 21.74 -0.76
#